data_AF-A0A7S1T164-F1
#
_entry.id   AF-A0A7S1T164-F1
#
_cell.length_a   1.000
_cell.length_b   1.000
_cell.length_c   1.000
_cell.angle_alpha   90.00
_cell.angle_beta   90.00
_cell.angle_gamma   90.00
#
_symmetry.space_group_name_H-M   'P 1'
#
loop_
_entity.id
_entity.type
_entity.pdbx_description
1 polymer ?
#
loop_
_entity_poly.entity_id
_entity_poly.type
_entity_poly.pdbx_seq_one_letter_code
_entity_poly.pdbx_strand_id
1 'polypeptide(L)'
;RGFRGFNSQDIAYTVGGLATARRPQPELFSCLSDLLVRRDDWSDFTPQALSTTLWAYATLRHRSAPLFDAVAGIVLGHDTAATATAPRTGLRLSRFSPHDISLTLWAFAALSQPSPRLFDAV
;
A
#
# COMPACT_ATOMS: atom_id res chain seq x y z
N ARG A 1 9.26 -21.27 0.46
CA ARG A 1 7.80 -21.46 0.69
C ARG A 1 7.16 -20.17 1.23
N GLY A 2 7.54 -18.99 0.71
CA GLY A 2 7.26 -17.71 1.37
C GLY A 2 5.90 -17.12 1.01
N PHE A 3 5.21 -16.59 2.02
CA PHE A 3 4.11 -15.59 1.99
C PHE A 3 2.87 -15.82 1.10
N ARG A 4 2.80 -16.91 0.33
CA ARG A 4 1.66 -17.21 -0.56
C ARG A 4 0.30 -17.42 0.14
N GLY A 5 0.28 -17.49 1.47
CA GLY A 5 -0.94 -17.59 2.28
C GLY A 5 -1.17 -16.41 3.22
N PHE A 6 -0.33 -15.36 3.17
CA PHE A 6 -0.57 -14.17 4.00
C PHE A 6 -1.70 -13.36 3.38
N ASN A 7 -2.77 -13.17 4.16
CA ASN A 7 -3.80 -12.21 3.82
C ASN A 7 -3.28 -10.77 4.05
N SER A 8 -4.05 -9.77 3.65
CA SER A 8 -3.66 -8.37 3.79
C SER A 8 -3.41 -7.94 5.24
N GLN A 9 -4.18 -8.48 6.18
CA GLN A 9 -4.07 -8.18 7.61
C GLN A 9 -2.80 -8.80 8.20
N ASP A 10 -2.46 -10.03 7.83
CA ASP A 10 -1.23 -10.70 8.27
C ASP A 10 0.00 -9.88 7.88
N ILE A 11 0.01 -9.35 6.66
CA ILE A 11 1.06 -8.45 6.18
C ILE A 11 1.08 -7.19 7.03
N ALA A 12 -0.05 -6.51 7.17
CA ALA A 12 -0.18 -5.26 7.91
C ALA A 12 0.26 -5.40 9.38
N TYR A 13 -0.16 -6.45 10.08
CA TYR A 13 0.24 -6.72 11.45
C TYR A 13 1.73 -7.04 11.57
N THR A 14 2.28 -7.80 10.62
CA THR A 14 3.72 -8.12 10.61
C THR A 14 4.56 -6.87 10.45
N VAL A 15 4.30 -6.07 9.40
CA VAL A 15 5.10 -4.85 9.15
C VAL A 15 4.81 -3.77 10.19
N GLY A 16 3.57 -3.65 10.66
CA GLY A 16 3.17 -2.72 11.71
C GLY A 16 3.81 -3.04 13.06
N GLY A 17 3.91 -4.33 13.41
CA GLY A 17 4.62 -4.80 14.60
C GLY A 17 6.11 -4.47 14.54
N LEU A 18 6.76 -4.71 13.40
CA LEU A 18 8.17 -4.37 13.19
C LEU A 18 8.43 -2.86 13.25
N ALA A 19 7.53 -2.05 12.67
CA ALA A 19 7.60 -0.60 12.74
C ALA A 19 7.43 -0.09 14.18
N THR A 20 6.45 -0.62 14.92
CA THR A 20 6.22 -0.29 16.33
C THR A 20 7.41 -0.66 17.20
N ALA A 21 8.01 -1.84 16.96
CA ALA A 21 9.20 -2.30 17.64
C ALA A 21 10.49 -1.58 17.21
N ARG A 22 10.42 -0.70 16.19
CA ARG A 22 11.58 -0.04 15.56
C ARG A 22 12.68 -1.03 15.17
N ARG A 23 12.28 -2.20 14.67
CA ARG A 23 13.18 -3.26 14.21
C ARG A 23 13.18 -3.27 12.67
N PRO A 24 14.06 -2.47 12.02
CA PRO A 24 14.16 -2.51 10.57
C PRO A 24 14.65 -3.89 10.12
N GLN A 25 13.92 -4.51 9.21
CA GLN A 25 14.31 -5.76 8.54
C GLN A 25 14.29 -5.52 7.03
N PRO A 26 15.33 -4.88 6.46
CA PRO A 26 15.34 -4.45 5.07
C PRO A 26 15.07 -5.59 4.07
N GLU A 27 15.57 -6.79 4.35
CA GLU A 27 15.40 -7.98 3.51
C GLU A 27 13.95 -8.45 3.48
N LEU A 28 13.26 -8.43 4.63
CA LEU A 28 11.85 -8.78 4.73
C LEU A 28 10.99 -7.78 3.97
N PHE A 29 11.23 -6.48 4.19
CA PHE A 29 10.48 -5.41 3.53
C PHE A 29 10.71 -5.41 2.03
N SER A 30 11.95 -5.62 1.58
CA SER A 30 12.26 -5.78 0.15
C SER A 30 11.48 -6.96 -0.45
N CYS A 31 11.56 -8.14 0.17
CA CYS A 31 10.84 -9.35 -0.27
C CYS A 31 9.32 -9.16 -0.29
N LEU A 32 8.75 -8.50 0.72
CA LEU A 32 7.32 -8.18 0.78
C LEU A 32 6.91 -7.18 -0.31
N SER A 33 7.71 -6.14 -0.54
CA SER A 33 7.42 -5.17 -1.60
C SER A 33 7.42 -5.83 -2.97
N ASP A 34 8.41 -6.67 -3.25
CA ASP A 34 8.51 -7.47 -4.46
C ASP A 34 7.33 -8.42 -4.64
N LEU A 35 6.87 -9.07 -3.56
CA LEU A 35 5.71 -9.94 -3.58
C LEU A 35 4.43 -9.16 -3.90
N LEU A 36 4.24 -8.00 -3.26
CA LEU A 36 3.05 -7.16 -3.42
C LEU A 36 3.00 -6.54 -4.81
N VAL A 37 4.13 -6.08 -5.34
CA VAL A 37 4.21 -5.52 -6.70
C VAL A 37 3.87 -6.56 -7.78
N ARG A 38 4.20 -7.84 -7.53
CA ARG A 38 3.84 -8.97 -8.42
C ARG A 38 2.45 -9.53 -8.14
N ARG A 39 1.71 -8.99 -7.18
CA ARG A 39 0.37 -9.48 -6.83
C ARG A 39 -0.65 -8.82 -7.74
N ASP A 40 -1.38 -9.65 -8.48
CA ASP A 40 -2.45 -9.18 -9.37
C ASP A 40 -3.78 -8.99 -8.63
N ASP A 41 -3.95 -9.66 -7.48
CA ASP A 41 -5.19 -9.65 -6.70
C ASP A 41 -5.05 -8.86 -5.39
N TRP A 42 -5.70 -7.71 -5.35
CA TRP A 42 -5.78 -6.83 -4.17
C TRP A 42 -7.16 -6.84 -3.52
N SER A 43 -8.04 -7.76 -3.91
CA SER A 43 -9.41 -7.86 -3.37
C SER A 43 -9.44 -8.11 -1.86
N ASP A 44 -8.45 -8.82 -1.32
CA ASP A 44 -8.29 -9.08 0.10
C ASP A 44 -7.80 -7.86 0.89
N PHE A 45 -7.28 -6.82 0.25
CA PHE A 45 -6.73 -5.65 0.95
C PHE A 45 -7.84 -4.73 1.45
N THR A 46 -7.90 -4.58 2.77
CA THR A 46 -8.74 -3.55 3.40
C THR A 46 -8.00 -2.20 3.38
N PRO A 47 -8.73 -1.07 3.40
CA PRO A 47 -8.14 0.26 3.52
C PRO A 47 -7.17 0.38 4.70
N GLN A 48 -7.55 -0.21 5.84
CA GLN A 48 -6.74 -0.24 7.05
C GLN A 48 -5.45 -1.05 6.88
N ALA A 49 -5.50 -2.20 6.19
CA ALA A 49 -4.32 -3.01 5.93
C ALA A 49 -3.32 -2.27 5.02
N LEU A 50 -3.82 -1.57 4.00
CA LEU A 50 -3.00 -0.74 3.12
C LEU A 50 -2.36 0.42 3.88
N SER A 51 -3.17 1.20 4.61
CA SER A 51 -2.69 2.38 5.34
C SER A 51 -1.62 2.00 6.37
N THR A 52 -1.85 0.91 7.12
CA THR A 52 -0.89 0.37 8.10
C THR A 52 0.40 -0.11 7.44
N THR A 53 0.29 -0.77 6.29
CA THR A 53 1.46 -1.24 5.53
C THR A 53 2.31 -0.06 5.07
N LEU A 54 1.71 0.96 4.44
CA LEU A 54 2.42 2.16 3.99
C LEU A 54 3.05 2.91 5.16
N TRP A 55 2.33 3.06 6.28
CA TRP A 55 2.84 3.66 7.50
C TRP A 55 4.08 2.93 8.03
N ALA A 56 4.09 1.60 8.01
CA ALA A 56 5.23 0.82 8.48
C ALA A 56 6.49 1.06 7.62
N TYR A 57 6.32 1.07 6.29
CA TYR A 57 7.40 1.39 5.35
C TYR A 57 7.94 2.81 5.58
N ALA A 58 7.05 3.78 5.75
CA ALA A 58 7.41 5.17 6.04
C ALA A 58 8.13 5.32 7.38
N THR A 59 7.63 4.68 8.43
CA THR A 59 8.18 4.74 9.80
C THR A 59 9.58 4.16 9.87
N LEU A 60 9.82 3.04 9.20
CA LEU A 60 11.15 2.42 9.12
C LEU A 60 12.04 3.03 8.02
N ARG A 61 11.59 4.10 7.36
CA ARG A 61 12.29 4.78 6.25
C ARG A 61 12.68 3.83 5.11
N HIS A 62 11.92 2.75 4.92
CA HIS A 62 12.13 1.81 3.83
C HIS A 62 11.39 2.29 2.59
N ARG A 63 12.14 2.87 1.64
CA ARG A 63 11.59 3.36 0.38
C ARG A 63 11.39 2.22 -0.60
N SER A 64 10.15 2.00 -1.02
CA SER A 64 9.81 1.11 -2.13
C SER A 64 8.87 1.84 -3.08
N ALA A 65 9.43 2.57 -4.05
CA ALA A 65 8.64 3.27 -5.07
C ALA A 65 7.65 2.36 -5.82
N PRO A 66 8.06 1.13 -6.24
CA PRO A 66 7.15 0.23 -6.95
C PRO A 66 5.91 -0.13 -6.14
N LEU A 67 6.06 -0.31 -4.82
CA LEU A 67 4.94 -0.61 -3.93
C LEU A 67 3.98 0.59 -3.80
N PHE A 68 4.52 1.79 -3.61
CA PHE A 68 3.71 3.01 -3.48
C PHE A 68 2.95 3.32 -4.77
N ASP A 69 3.59 3.11 -5.93
CA ASP A 69 2.94 3.25 -7.24
C ASP A 69 1.83 2.22 -7.45
N ALA A 70 2.08 0.96 -7.07
CA ALA A 70 1.07 -0.10 -7.14
C ALA A 70 -0.16 0.26 -6.28
N VAL A 71 0.06 0.67 -5.03
CA VAL A 71 -1.02 1.07 -4.12
C VAL A 71 -1.76 2.30 -4.65
N ALA A 72 -1.06 3.31 -5.17
CA ALA A 72 -1.70 4.47 -5.79
C ALA A 72 -2.57 4.06 -6.99
N GLY A 73 -2.11 3.14 -7.83
CA GLY A 73 -2.88 2.60 -8.96
C GLY A 73 -4.18 1.92 -8.52
N ILE A 74 -4.14 1.17 -7.43
CA ILE A 74 -5.32 0.46 -6.88
C ILE A 74 -6.28 1.41 -6.19
N VAL A 75 -5.76 2.40 -5.45
CA VAL A 75 -6.57 3.41 -4.74
C VAL A 75 -7.31 4.31 -5.72
N LEU A 76 -6.61 4.74 -6.77
CA LEU A 76 -7.18 5.48 -7.89
C LEU A 76 -8.01 4.57 -8.81
N GLY A 77 -7.86 3.26 -8.66
CA GLY A 77 -8.63 2.20 -9.32
C GLY A 77 -8.46 2.12 -10.83
N HIS A 78 -7.21 2.18 -11.29
CA HIS A 78 -6.78 1.95 -12.67
C HIS A 78 -7.61 2.71 -13.72
N ASP A 79 -7.37 4.02 -13.86
CA ASP A 79 -7.60 4.76 -15.11
C ASP A 79 -6.23 5.06 -15.77
N THR A 80 -5.52 4.00 -16.21
CA THR A 80 -4.29 4.16 -17.01
C THR A 80 -4.44 3.78 -18.47
N ALA A 81 -5.60 3.32 -18.95
CA ALA A 81 -5.87 3.29 -20.39
C ALA A 81 -7.37 3.13 -20.70
N ALA A 82 -7.98 4.20 -21.23
CA ALA A 82 -8.90 4.26 -22.39
C ALA A 82 -9.77 3.06 -22.86
N THR A 83 -10.05 2.03 -22.05
CA THR A 83 -10.91 0.92 -22.48
C THR A 83 -11.91 0.58 -21.39
N ALA A 84 -13.15 0.97 -21.64
CA ALA A 84 -14.31 0.91 -20.75
C ALA A 84 -14.83 -0.52 -20.44
N THR A 85 -13.96 -1.51 -20.23
CA THR A 85 -14.39 -2.91 -20.10
C THR A 85 -13.65 -3.72 -19.02
N ALA A 86 -12.66 -3.17 -18.31
CA ALA A 86 -12.09 -3.85 -17.15
C ALA A 86 -13.01 -3.69 -15.91
N PRO A 87 -13.28 -4.76 -15.13
CA PRO A 87 -14.05 -4.66 -13.90
C PRO A 87 -13.36 -3.67 -12.94
N ARG A 88 -14.16 -2.80 -12.31
CA ARG A 88 -13.70 -1.75 -11.38
C ARG A 88 -13.23 -2.37 -10.05
N THR A 89 -12.12 -3.08 -10.05
CA THR A 89 -11.48 -3.73 -8.88
C THR A 89 -10.52 -2.81 -8.13
N GLY A 90 -10.72 -1.49 -8.21
CA GLY A 90 -9.95 -0.51 -7.42
C GLY A 90 -10.55 -0.27 -6.04
N LEU A 91 -9.70 -0.14 -5.01
CA LEU A 91 -10.09 0.35 -3.69
C LEU A 91 -10.31 1.87 -3.76
N ARG A 92 -11.51 2.32 -4.15
CA ARG A 92 -11.85 3.75 -4.15
C ARG A 92 -11.53 4.40 -2.80
N LEU A 93 -10.99 5.62 -2.82
CA LEU A 93 -10.77 6.45 -1.62
C LEU A 93 -12.02 6.58 -0.74
N SER A 94 -13.22 6.51 -1.32
CA SER A 94 -14.49 6.50 -0.59
C SER A 94 -14.69 5.33 0.37
N ARG A 95 -13.90 4.25 0.24
CA ARG A 95 -13.90 3.12 1.19
C ARG A 95 -12.95 3.33 2.37
N PHE A 96 -12.03 4.30 2.28
CA PHE A 96 -11.09 4.59 3.34
C PHE A 96 -11.77 5.40 4.42
N SER A 97 -11.46 5.10 5.68
CA SER A 97 -11.80 6.00 6.78
C SER A 97 -10.93 7.27 6.69
N PRO A 98 -11.37 8.41 7.26
CA PRO A 98 -10.54 9.62 7.33
C PRO A 98 -9.15 9.37 7.96
N HIS A 99 -9.09 8.44 8.91
CA HIS A 99 -7.85 8.00 9.53
C HIS A 99 -6.94 7.30 8.52
N ASP A 100 -7.46 6.36 7.73
CA ASP A 100 -6.67 5.62 6.74
C ASP A 100 -6.16 6.51 5.60
N ILE A 101 -6.97 7.49 5.17
CA ILE A 101 -6.56 8.49 4.18
C ILE A 101 -5.40 9.32 4.74
N SER A 102 -5.55 9.84 5.96
CA SER A 102 -4.51 10.64 6.61
C SER A 102 -3.20 9.88 6.75
N LEU A 103 -3.27 8.62 7.17
CA LEU A 103 -2.10 7.77 7.35
C LEU A 103 -1.42 7.44 6.02
N THR A 104 -2.21 7.19 4.97
CA THR A 104 -1.72 6.98 3.61
C THR A 104 -1.00 8.23 3.10
N LEU A 105 -1.64 9.39 3.13
CA LEU A 105 -1.03 10.67 2.70
C LEU A 105 0.25 10.99 3.48
N TRP A 106 0.22 10.79 4.80
CA TRP A 106 1.39 10.98 5.64
C TRP A 106 2.55 10.06 5.22
N ALA A 107 2.29 8.79 4.91
CA ALA A 107 3.33 7.86 4.47
C ALA A 107 3.97 8.28 3.14
N PHE A 108 3.17 8.75 2.17
CA PHE A 108 3.66 9.30 0.90
C PHE A 108 4.54 10.54 1.13
N ALA A 109 4.07 11.47 1.97
CA ALA A 109 4.83 12.67 2.32
C ALA A 109 6.14 12.34 3.06
N ALA A 110 6.09 11.42 4.02
CA ALA A 110 7.23 11.03 4.85
C ALA A 110 8.36 10.38 4.04
N LEU A 111 8.06 9.69 2.94
CA LEU A 111 9.06 9.11 2.05
C LEU A 111 9.45 10.01 0.87
N SER A 112 8.83 11.19 0.75
CA SER A 112 8.99 12.11 -0.38
C SER A 112 8.63 11.43 -1.71
N GLN A 113 7.58 10.61 -1.70
CA GLN A 113 7.02 9.94 -2.88
C GLN A 113 5.93 10.84 -3.48
N PRO A 114 6.16 11.54 -4.60
CA PRO A 114 5.16 12.38 -5.20
C PRO A 114 4.11 11.52 -5.90
N SER A 115 2.86 11.57 -5.42
CA SER A 115 1.70 11.01 -6.13
C SER A 115 0.64 12.10 -6.33
N PRO A 116 0.82 13.03 -7.29
CA PRO A 116 -0.08 14.17 -7.49
C PRO A 116 -1.52 13.72 -7.65
N ARG A 117 -1.74 12.62 -8.38
CA ARG A 117 -3.07 12.05 -8.60
C ARG A 117 -3.76 11.55 -7.33
N LEU A 118 -3.00 11.11 -6.33
CA LEU A 118 -3.56 10.70 -5.05
C LEU A 118 -3.92 11.91 -4.19
N PHE A 119 -3.12 12.98 -4.24
CA PHE A 119 -3.43 14.24 -3.56
C PHE A 119 -4.62 14.97 -4.20
N ASP A 120 -4.77 14.94 -5.52
CA ASP A 120 -5.89 15.55 -6.25
C ASP A 120 -7.22 14.80 -6.03
N ALA A 121 -7.16 13.56 -5.54
CA ALA A 121 -8.33 12.69 -5.38
C ALA A 121 -8.93 12.68 -3.97
N VAL A 122 -8.29 13.35 -3.00
CA VAL A 122 -8.77 13.52 -1.61
C VAL A 122 -9.40 14.90 -1.46
#